data_AF-S2R952-F1
#
_entry.id   AF-S2R952-F1
#
_cell.length_a   1.000
_cell.length_b   1.000
_cell.length_c   1.000
_cell.angle_alpha   90.00
_cell.angle_beta   90.00
_cell.angle_gamma   90.00
#
_symmetry.space_group_name_H-M   'P 1'
#
loop_
_entity.id
_entity.type
_entity.pdbx_description
1 polymer ?
#
loop_
_entity_poly.entity_id
_entity_poly.type
_entity_poly.pdbx_seq_one_letter_code
_entity_poly.pdbx_strand_id
1 'polypeptide(L)' 'VERDKHRLVMVAGQQTTFQVDELQPAGKAKQSIADFLNGPGQQLVSGQQVITDDPE' A
#
# COMPACT_ATOMS: atom_id res chain seq x y z
N VAL A 1 8.53 1.16 1.73
CA VAL A 1 7.55 1.08 0.61
C VAL A 1 8.24 1.46 -0.68
N GLU A 2 8.13 0.63 -1.71
CA GLU A 2 8.50 0.96 -3.09
C GLU A 2 7.21 1.10 -3.91
N ARG A 3 7.07 2.21 -4.63
CA ARG A 3 5.88 2.55 -5.41
C ARG A 3 6.25 2.69 -6.89
N ASP A 4 5.57 1.92 -7.72
CA ASP A 4 5.47 2.10 -9.18
C ASP A 4 3.98 2.32 -9.54
N LYS A 5 3.68 2.83 -10.75
CA LYS A 5 2.31 3.15 -11.21
C LYS A 5 1.33 1.97 -11.09
N HIS A 6 1.84 0.73 -11.09
CA HIS A 6 1.04 -0.49 -11.00
C HIS A 6 1.48 -1.42 -9.86
N ARG A 7 2.41 -1.01 -9.00
CA ARG A 7 2.97 -1.89 -7.96
C ARG A 7 3.18 -1.14 -6.67
N LEU A 8 2.68 -1.74 -5.59
CA LEU A 8 2.99 -1.33 -4.23
C LEU A 8 3.70 -2.48 -3.54
N VAL A 9 4.99 -2.29 -3.26
CA VAL A 9 5.82 -3.26 -2.54
C VAL A 9 6.11 -2.71 -1.16
N MET A 10 5.77 -3.50 -0.14
CA MET A 10 6.07 -3.21 1.26
C MET A 10 7.21 -4.10 1.72
N VAL A 11 8.16 -3.52 2.44
CA VAL A 11 9.22 -4.28 3.10
C VAL A 11 8.65 -4.72 4.45
N ALA A 12 8.77 -6.01 4.75
CA ALA A 12 8.38 -6.57 6.04
C ALA A 12 9.63 -7.02 6.82
N GLY A 13 9.41 -7.40 8.08
CA GLY A 13 10.46 -8.00 8.91
C GLY A 13 11.10 -9.23 8.25
N GLN A 14 12.29 -9.60 8.74
CA GLN A 14 13.05 -10.76 8.26
C GLN A 14 13.48 -10.67 6.79
N GLN A 15 13.77 -9.47 6.27
CA GLN A 15 14.21 -9.24 4.88
C GLN A 15 13.21 -9.75 3.83
N THR A 16 11.92 -9.79 4.17
CA THR A 16 10.86 -10.21 3.25
C THR A 16 10.19 -9.00 2.62
N THR A 17 9.58 -9.21 1.44
CA THR A 17 8.83 -8.18 0.72
C THR A 17 7.45 -8.71 0.37
N PHE A 18 6.42 -7.90 0.57
CA PHE A 18 5.05 -8.20 0.19
C PHE A 18 4.61 -7.25 -0.91
N GLN A 19 4.06 -7.80 -1.99
CA GLN A 19 3.37 -7.03 -3.01
C GLN A 19 1.87 -7.07 -2.75
N VAL A 20 1.22 -5.91 -2.88
CA VAL A 20 -0.24 -5.81 -2.79
C VAL A 20 -0.81 -5.68 -4.19
N ASP A 21 -1.61 -6.66 -4.61
CA ASP A 21 -2.26 -6.65 -5.93
C ASP A 21 -3.65 -5.98 -5.88
N GLU A 22 -4.38 -6.16 -4.78
CA GLU A 22 -5.70 -5.59 -4.54
C GLU A 22 -5.84 -5.16 -3.09
N LEU A 23 -6.65 -4.12 -2.85
CA LEU A 23 -7.01 -3.69 -1.51
C LEU A 23 -8.42 -3.09 -1.48
N GLN A 24 -8.99 -3.06 -0.28
CA GLN A 24 -10.28 -2.46 -0.03
C GLN A 24 -10.14 -1.23 0.88
N PRO A 25 -10.31 -0.01 0.36
CA PRO A 25 -10.37 1.18 1.20
C PRO A 25 -11.62 1.17 2.07
N ALA A 26 -11.55 1.85 3.22
CA ALA A 26 -12.69 2.02 4.11
C ALA A 26 -13.92 2.58 3.37
N GLY A 27 -15.05 1.88 3.46
CA GLY A 27 -16.31 2.29 2.83
C GLY A 27 -16.36 2.15 1.30
N LYS A 28 -15.35 1.54 0.65
CA LYS A 28 -15.33 1.29 -0.80
C LYS A 28 -15.24 -0.20 -1.13
N ALA A 29 -15.54 -0.53 -2.38
CA ALA A 29 -15.33 -1.87 -2.90
C ALA A 29 -13.83 -2.18 -3.03
N LYS A 30 -13.49 -3.47 -3.18
CA LYS A 30 -12.15 -3.90 -3.54
C LYS A 30 -11.75 -3.26 -4.87
N GLN A 31 -10.50 -2.83 -4.95
CA GLN A 31 -9.95 -2.19 -6.13
C GLN A 31 -8.52 -2.67 -6.35
N SER A 32 -8.10 -2.68 -7.62
CA SER A 32 -6.72 -3.01 -7.97
C SER A 32 -5.77 -2.00 -7.34
N ILE A 33 -4.52 -2.41 -7.12
CA ILE A 33 -3.51 -1.50 -6.57
C ILE A 33 -3.29 -0.29 -7.48
N ALA A 34 -3.39 -0.46 -8.79
CA ALA A 34 -3.28 0.63 -9.76
C ALA A 34 -4.40 1.66 -9.56
N ASP A 35 -5.64 1.21 -9.44
CA ASP A 35 -6.79 2.10 -9.20
C ASP A 35 -6.70 2.81 -7.85
N PHE A 36 -6.17 2.12 -6.84
CA PHE A 36 -5.91 2.72 -5.54
C PHE A 36 -4.83 3.79 -5.59
N LEU A 37 -3.68 3.51 -6.20
CA LEU A 37 -2.58 4.45 -6.32
C LEU A 37 -2.93 5.68 -7.17
N ASN A 38 -3.90 5.54 -8.10
CA ASN A 38 -4.43 6.64 -8.90
C ASN A 38 -5.52 7.46 -8.18
N GLY A 39 -6.08 6.94 -7.08
CA GLY A 39 -7.14 7.59 -6.33
C GLY A 39 -6.75 7.83 -4.86
N PRO A 40 -7.37 7.13 -3.88
CA PRO A 40 -7.16 7.40 -2.45
C PRO A 40 -5.71 7.23 -2.00
N GLY A 41 -4.94 6.37 -2.67
CA GLY A 41 -3.54 6.07 -2.37
C GLY A 41 -2.53 7.00 -3.05
N GLN A 42 -2.97 8.05 -3.76
CA GLN A 42 -2.06 8.97 -4.47
C GLN A 42 -1.04 9.64 -3.54
N GLN A 43 -1.41 9.84 -2.27
CA GLN A 43 -0.59 10.44 -1.22
C GLN A 43 0.51 9.51 -0.68
N LEU A 44 0.50 8.22 -1.04
CA LEU A 44 1.53 7.28 -0.60
C LEU A 44 2.86 7.58 -1.28
N VAL A 45 3.89 7.81 -0.47
CA VAL A 45 5.25 8.06 -0.96
C VAL A 45 6.16 6.87 -0.70
N SER A 46 7.11 6.63 -1.60
CA SER A 46 8.15 5.62 -1.39
C SER A 46 8.92 5.94 -0.10
N GLY A 47 9.24 4.90 0.67
CA GLY A 47 9.87 5.02 1.99
C GLY A 47 8.91 5.30 3.15
N GLN A 48 7.63 5.60 2.89
CA GLN A 48 6.65 5.80 3.97
C GLN A 48 6.39 4.51 4.74
N GLN A 49 6.30 4.62 6.06
CA GLN A 49 5.78 3.55 6.91
C GLN A 49 4.25 3.66 6.94
N VAL A 50 3.58 2.59 6.53
CA VAL A 50 2.11 2.55 6.34
C VAL A 50 1.40 1.65 7.34
N ILE A 51 2.15 0.81 8.06
CA ILE A 51 1.65 -0.04 9.14
C ILE A 51 2.50 0.30 10.37
N THR A 52 1.83 0.76 11.41
CA THR A 52 2.39 1.06 12.74
C THR A 52 1.65 0.21 13.75
N ASP A 53 2.37 -0.29 14.75
CA ASP A 53 1.81 -1.06 15.88
C ASP A 53 1.36 -0.14 17.02
N ASP A 54 1.20 1.17 16.73
CA ASP A 54 0.80 2.14 17.74
C ASP A 54 -0.64 1.85 18.20
N PRO A 55 -0.82 1.53 19.49
CA PRO A 55 -2.15 1.39 20.06
C PRO A 55 -2.73 2.78 20.30
N GLU A 56 -3.59 3.26 19.39
CA GLU A 56 -4.54 4.33 19.75
C GLU A 56 -5.58 3.82 20.76
#